data_AF-A0A066YJT7-F1
#
_entry.id   AF-A0A066YJT7-F1
#
_cell.length_a   1.000
_cell.length_b   1.000
_cell.length_c   1.000
_cell.angle_alpha   90.00
_cell.angle_beta   90.00
_cell.angle_gamma   90.00
#
_symmetry.space_group_name_H-M   'P 1'
#
loop_
_entity.id
_entity.type
_entity.pdbx_description
1 polymer ?
#
loop_
_entity_poly.entity_id
_entity_poly.type
_entity_poly.pdbx_seq_one_letter_code
_entity_poly.pdbx_strand_id
1 'polypeptide(L)'
;MLLAPWLDLALTNPDIAAVERLDPSLNRAGLVEAGRVWAGGADPADPRLSPLHGELGGLPPIEVHVGTHDILYPDTLLLRDRAGAAGTEVTLHVTPGAFHVHVLAPVPEGREARDRIVAGLPTAGRG
;
A
#
# COMPACT_ATOMS: atom_id res chain seq x y z
N MET A 1 8.98 3.27 -4.18
CA MET A 1 7.76 2.81 -4.88
C MET A 1 7.16 1.62 -4.14
N LEU A 2 5.86 1.67 -3.88
CA LEU A 2 5.05 0.64 -3.22
C LEU A 2 3.81 0.35 -4.09
N LEU A 3 3.44 -0.92 -4.27
CA LEU A 3 2.26 -1.32 -5.04
C LEU A 3 1.29 -2.01 -4.09
N ALA A 4 0.14 -1.38 -3.81
CA ALA A 4 -0.87 -1.86 -2.88
C ALA A 4 -0.25 -2.41 -1.56
N PRO A 5 0.51 -1.58 -0.82
CA PRO A 5 1.29 -2.06 0.31
C PRO A 5 0.40 -2.47 1.48
N TRP A 6 0.69 -3.62 2.07
CA TRP A 6 0.10 -4.04 3.35
C TRP A 6 0.97 -3.51 4.48
N LEU A 7 0.45 -2.52 5.22
CA LEU A 7 1.24 -1.71 6.15
C LEU A 7 0.91 -1.97 7.63
N ASP A 8 -0.20 -2.63 7.90
CA ASP A 8 -0.62 -3.07 9.24
C ASP A 8 -1.20 -4.49 9.18
N LEU A 9 -0.45 -5.46 9.67
CA LEU A 9 -0.87 -6.87 9.71
C LEU A 9 -2.11 -7.11 10.58
N ALA A 10 -2.37 -6.22 11.54
CA ALA A 10 -3.55 -6.31 12.39
C ALA A 10 -4.80 -5.69 11.75
N LEU A 11 -4.67 -5.00 10.61
CA LEU A 11 -5.76 -4.33 9.88
C LEU A 11 -6.65 -3.49 10.81
N THR A 12 -6.02 -2.67 11.65
CA THR A 12 -6.70 -1.92 12.72
C THR A 12 -7.47 -0.71 12.25
N ASN A 13 -7.21 -0.25 11.02
CA ASN A 13 -7.87 0.92 10.46
C ASN A 13 -9.39 0.67 10.29
N PRO A 14 -10.25 1.56 10.84
CA PRO A 14 -11.69 1.35 10.84
C PRO A 14 -12.33 1.45 9.44
N ASP A 15 -11.72 2.19 8.51
CA ASP A 15 -12.26 2.42 7.17
C ASP A 15 -12.11 1.18 6.27
N ILE A 16 -11.25 0.25 6.64
CA ILE A 16 -11.03 -1.03 5.95
C ILE A 16 -12.33 -1.80 5.76
N ALA A 17 -13.23 -1.80 6.75
CA ALA A 17 -14.47 -2.58 6.68
C ALA A 17 -15.41 -2.11 5.54
N ALA A 18 -15.37 -0.83 5.19
CA ALA A 18 -16.15 -0.31 4.08
C ALA A 18 -15.56 -0.72 2.72
N VAL A 19 -14.22 -0.70 2.60
CA VAL A 19 -13.51 -1.01 1.36
C VAL A 19 -13.44 -2.52 1.09
N GLU A 20 -13.30 -3.34 2.14
CA GLU A 20 -13.31 -4.81 2.05
C GLU A 20 -14.53 -5.34 1.28
N ARG A 21 -15.69 -4.70 1.43
CA ARG A 21 -16.92 -5.09 0.73
C ARG A 21 -16.84 -4.91 -0.80
N LEU A 22 -15.90 -4.12 -1.27
CA LEU A 22 -15.68 -3.80 -2.68
C LEU A 22 -14.49 -4.57 -3.27
N ASP A 23 -13.61 -5.10 -2.42
CA ASP A 23 -12.38 -5.78 -2.83
C ASP A 23 -12.67 -7.20 -3.32
N PRO A 24 -12.42 -7.53 -4.60
CA PRO A 24 -12.64 -8.87 -5.13
C PRO A 24 -11.47 -9.84 -4.85
N SER A 25 -10.35 -9.34 -4.32
CA SER A 25 -9.07 -10.04 -4.23
C SER A 25 -8.71 -10.42 -2.80
N LEU A 26 -8.94 -9.52 -1.85
CA LEU A 26 -8.55 -9.68 -0.46
C LEU A 26 -9.74 -9.58 0.49
N ASN A 27 -9.57 -10.18 1.68
CA ASN A 27 -10.48 -9.99 2.80
C ASN A 27 -9.70 -10.01 4.12
N ARG A 28 -10.25 -9.37 5.15
CA ARG A 28 -9.63 -9.19 6.46
C ARG A 28 -9.35 -10.53 7.12
N ALA A 29 -10.27 -11.49 7.06
CA ALA A 29 -10.09 -12.78 7.72
C ALA A 29 -8.87 -13.54 7.19
N GLY A 30 -8.71 -13.60 5.87
CA GLY A 30 -7.57 -14.23 5.22
C GLY A 30 -6.25 -13.51 5.49
N LEU A 31 -6.27 -12.17 5.44
CA LEU A 31 -5.07 -11.37 5.74
C LEU A 31 -4.64 -11.46 7.20
N VAL A 32 -5.57 -11.43 8.17
CA VAL A 32 -5.23 -11.61 9.59
C VAL A 32 -4.55 -12.95 9.82
N GLU A 33 -5.07 -14.03 9.22
CA GLU A 33 -4.45 -15.35 9.34
C GLU A 33 -3.08 -15.40 8.64
N ALA A 34 -2.96 -14.84 7.43
CA ALA A 34 -1.68 -14.74 6.74
C ALA A 34 -0.65 -13.94 7.57
N GLY A 35 -1.09 -12.87 8.21
CA GLY A 35 -0.26 -11.99 9.05
C GLY A 35 0.19 -12.71 10.31
N ARG A 36 -0.69 -13.50 10.93
CA ARG A 36 -0.35 -14.35 12.08
C ARG A 36 0.72 -15.39 11.71
N VAL A 37 0.58 -16.04 10.55
CA VAL A 37 1.58 -17.01 10.06
C VAL A 37 2.91 -16.31 9.76
N TRP A 38 2.86 -15.17 9.08
CA TRP A 38 4.04 -14.37 8.74
C TRP A 38 4.78 -13.87 9.99
N ALA A 39 4.05 -13.43 11.01
CA ALA A 39 4.64 -12.94 12.26
C ALA A 39 5.39 -14.01 13.03
N GLY A 40 5.11 -15.31 12.81
CA GLY A 40 5.88 -16.40 13.41
C GLY A 40 5.90 -16.39 14.95
N GLY A 41 4.87 -15.83 15.58
CA GLY A 41 4.77 -15.67 17.04
C GLY A 41 5.25 -14.31 17.57
N ALA A 42 5.77 -13.43 16.72
CA ALA A 42 5.96 -12.01 17.05
C ALA A 42 4.61 -11.28 17.11
N ASP A 43 4.62 -10.10 17.74
CA ASP A 43 3.46 -9.20 17.73
C ASP A 43 3.21 -8.68 16.30
N PRO A 44 2.03 -8.90 15.69
CA PRO A 44 1.70 -8.34 14.38
C PRO A 44 1.79 -6.81 14.32
N ALA A 45 1.68 -6.11 15.45
CA ALA A 45 1.85 -4.66 15.52
C ALA A 45 3.33 -4.21 15.58
N ASP A 46 4.30 -5.12 15.62
CA ASP A 46 5.72 -4.79 15.59
C ASP A 46 6.03 -3.94 14.33
N PRO A 47 6.67 -2.76 14.45
CA PRO A 47 6.97 -1.88 13.32
C PRO A 47 7.77 -2.51 12.18
N ARG A 48 8.52 -3.59 12.45
CA ARG A 48 9.26 -4.34 11.42
C ARG A 48 8.34 -5.18 10.54
N LEU A 49 7.16 -5.50 11.03
CA LEU A 49 6.11 -6.27 10.35
C LEU A 49 4.99 -5.37 9.83
N SER A 50 4.66 -4.34 10.61
CA SER A 50 3.62 -3.36 10.33
C SER A 50 4.22 -1.95 10.34
N PRO A 51 4.84 -1.51 9.22
CA PRO A 51 5.57 -0.25 9.15
C PRO A 51 4.77 1.00 9.52
N LEU A 52 3.44 0.96 9.45
CA LEU A 52 2.61 2.05 9.94
C LEU A 52 2.85 2.35 11.42
N HIS A 53 3.26 1.39 12.24
CA HIS A 53 3.50 1.61 13.66
C HIS A 53 4.92 2.12 13.98
N GLY A 54 5.77 2.30 12.95
CA GLY A 54 7.14 2.77 13.09
C GLY A 54 7.36 4.26 12.87
N GLU A 55 8.65 4.64 12.89
CA GLU A 55 9.11 5.98 12.50
C GLU A 55 9.03 6.15 10.99
N LEU A 56 8.36 7.20 10.54
CA LEU A 56 8.12 7.49 9.11
C LEU A 56 8.87 8.72 8.60
N GLY A 57 9.69 9.35 9.44
CA GLY A 57 10.50 10.52 9.07
C GLY A 57 11.87 10.13 8.51
N GLY A 58 12.46 11.03 7.71
CA GLY A 58 13.79 10.82 7.12
C GLY A 58 13.86 9.73 6.05
N LEU A 59 12.72 9.16 5.65
CA LEU A 59 12.62 8.22 4.55
C LEU A 59 12.78 8.97 3.20
N PRO A 60 13.31 8.30 2.16
CA PRO A 60 13.29 8.84 0.81
C PRO A 60 11.84 9.05 0.33
N PRO A 61 11.60 9.88 -0.70
CA PRO A 61 10.26 10.07 -1.27
C PRO A 61 9.60 8.74 -1.61
N ILE A 62 8.35 8.58 -1.17
CA ILE A 62 7.57 7.36 -1.33
C ILE A 62 6.50 7.60 -2.39
N GLU A 63 6.48 6.75 -3.41
CA GLU A 63 5.39 6.67 -4.38
C GLU A 63 4.58 5.41 -4.09
N VAL A 64 3.25 5.53 -4.02
CA VAL A 64 2.32 4.43 -3.77
C VAL A 64 1.29 4.35 -4.90
N HIS A 65 1.07 3.16 -5.45
CA HIS A 65 -0.01 2.90 -6.39
C HIS A 65 -1.04 1.98 -5.74
N VAL A 66 -2.31 2.39 -5.72
CA VAL A 66 -3.37 1.65 -5.03
C VAL A 66 -4.71 1.90 -5.69
N GLY A 67 -5.60 0.91 -5.67
CA GLY A 67 -6.96 1.04 -6.18
C GLY A 67 -7.95 1.34 -5.06
N THR A 68 -9.09 1.98 -5.35
CA THR A 68 -10.09 2.26 -4.29
C THR A 68 -10.93 1.02 -3.91
N HIS A 69 -10.83 -0.08 -4.66
CA HIS A 69 -11.41 -1.38 -4.32
C HIS A 69 -10.31 -2.34 -3.85
N ASP A 70 -9.40 -1.84 -3.03
CA ASP A 70 -8.34 -2.58 -2.37
C ASP A 70 -8.45 -2.33 -0.87
N ILE A 71 -8.63 -3.39 -0.08
CA ILE A 71 -8.77 -3.34 1.37
C ILE A 71 -7.62 -2.59 2.06
N LEU A 72 -6.45 -2.50 1.42
CA LEU A 72 -5.25 -1.83 1.92
C LEU A 72 -5.23 -0.32 1.62
N TYR A 73 -6.15 0.19 0.78
CA TYR A 73 -6.23 1.60 0.41
C TYR A 73 -6.28 2.56 1.62
N PRO A 74 -7.11 2.34 2.66
CA PRO A 74 -7.17 3.24 3.81
C PRO A 74 -5.83 3.46 4.51
N ASP A 75 -5.02 2.41 4.60
CA ASP A 75 -3.70 2.48 5.24
C ASP A 75 -2.70 3.29 4.41
N THR A 76 -2.86 3.37 3.09
CA THR A 76 -2.05 4.26 2.25
C THR A 76 -2.33 5.74 2.51
N LEU A 77 -3.58 6.08 2.85
CA LEU A 77 -3.94 7.44 3.25
C LEU A 77 -3.29 7.79 4.58
N LEU A 78 -3.36 6.86 5.54
CA LEU A 78 -2.73 7.02 6.85
C LEU A 78 -1.20 7.15 6.74
N LEU A 79 -0.58 6.36 5.86
CA LEU A 79 0.86 6.47 5.57
C LEU A 79 1.20 7.87 5.05
N ARG A 80 0.48 8.37 4.05
CA ARG A 80 0.71 9.72 3.49
C ARG A 80 0.63 10.78 4.58
N ASP A 81 -0.42 10.73 5.39
CA ASP A 81 -0.68 11.77 6.39
C ASP A 81 0.37 11.72 7.52
N ARG A 82 0.71 10.53 8.01
CA ARG A 82 1.70 10.36 9.09
C ARG A 82 3.13 10.61 8.63
N ALA A 83 3.53 10.09 7.48
CA ALA A 83 4.85 10.33 6.92
C ALA A 83 5.03 11.80 6.53
N GLY A 84 4.00 12.43 5.96
CA GLY A 84 3.99 13.86 5.66
C GLY A 84 4.17 14.72 6.92
N ALA A 85 3.48 14.39 8.00
CA ALA A 85 3.67 15.04 9.30
C ALA A 85 5.08 14.86 9.88
N ALA A 86 5.77 13.75 9.52
CA ALA A 86 7.15 13.45 9.91
C ALA A 86 8.21 13.99 8.92
N GLY A 87 7.79 14.73 7.88
CA GLY A 87 8.70 15.35 6.90
C GLY A 87 9.12 14.43 5.74
N THR A 88 8.48 13.28 5.55
CA THR A 88 8.68 12.41 4.39
C THR A 88 7.61 12.66 3.34
N GLU A 89 8.03 12.89 2.11
CA GLU A 89 7.13 13.07 0.97
C GLU A 89 6.50 11.74 0.56
N VAL A 90 5.17 11.72 0.45
CA VAL A 90 4.41 10.56 -0.04
C VAL A 90 3.47 11.01 -1.16
N THR A 91 3.68 10.47 -2.35
CA THR A 91 2.78 10.64 -3.49
C THR A 91 1.90 9.40 -3.65
N LEU A 92 0.58 9.60 -3.61
CA LEU A 92 -0.40 8.53 -3.84
C LEU A 92 -0.98 8.63 -5.25
N HIS A 93 -0.88 7.53 -5.99
CA HIS A 93 -1.57 7.31 -7.26
C HIS A 93 -2.76 6.38 -7.01
N VAL A 94 -3.91 7.01 -6.76
CA VAL A 94 -5.16 6.32 -6.45
C VAL A 94 -5.94 6.09 -7.74
N THR A 95 -6.24 4.84 -8.07
CA THR A 95 -7.03 4.48 -9.25
C THR A 95 -8.46 4.11 -8.84
N PRO A 96 -9.47 4.94 -9.20
CA PRO A 96 -10.87 4.67 -8.84
C PRO A 96 -11.36 3.32 -9.38
N GLY A 97 -12.01 2.53 -8.52
CA GLY A 97 -12.61 1.24 -8.86
C GLY A 97 -11.61 0.09 -9.06
N ALA A 98 -10.31 0.36 -9.08
CA ALA A 98 -9.30 -0.65 -9.28
C ALA A 98 -9.11 -1.54 -8.04
N PHE A 99 -8.77 -2.80 -8.28
CA PHE A 99 -8.58 -3.83 -7.26
C PHE A 99 -7.12 -3.94 -6.80
N HIS A 100 -6.87 -4.85 -5.86
CA HIS A 100 -5.55 -5.15 -5.32
C HIS A 100 -4.52 -5.47 -6.40
N VAL A 101 -3.39 -4.74 -6.40
CA VAL A 101 -2.29 -4.88 -7.37
C VAL A 101 -2.76 -4.78 -8.84
N HIS A 102 -3.78 -3.96 -9.13
CA HIS A 102 -4.26 -3.73 -10.51
C HIS A 102 -3.13 -3.32 -11.49
N VAL A 103 -2.04 -2.74 -10.97
CA VAL A 103 -0.83 -2.37 -11.71
C VAL A 103 -0.22 -3.55 -12.49
N LEU A 104 -0.43 -4.80 -12.09
CA LEU A 104 0.06 -5.97 -12.82
C LEU A 104 -0.98 -6.58 -13.78
N ALA A 105 -2.23 -6.12 -13.73
CA ALA A 105 -3.31 -6.68 -14.50
C ALA A 105 -3.29 -6.20 -15.97
N PRO A 106 -3.70 -7.04 -16.94
CA PRO A 106 -3.76 -6.68 -18.36
C PRO A 106 -5.01 -5.84 -18.69
N VAL A 107 -5.31 -4.83 -17.88
CA VAL A 107 -6.43 -3.88 -18.03
C VAL A 107 -5.91 -2.46 -18.32
N PRO A 108 -6.72 -1.55 -18.87
CA PRO A 108 -6.31 -0.17 -19.17
C PRO A 108 -5.70 0.55 -17.96
N GLU A 109 -6.35 0.48 -16.82
CA GLU A 109 -5.92 1.09 -15.56
C GLU A 109 -4.55 0.56 -15.11
N GLY A 110 -4.34 -0.75 -15.26
CA GLY A 110 -3.05 -1.39 -14.98
C GLY A 110 -1.96 -0.91 -15.93
N ARG A 111 -2.30 -0.67 -17.22
CA ARG A 111 -1.35 -0.11 -18.19
C ARG A 111 -0.96 1.31 -17.82
N GLU A 112 -1.94 2.17 -17.53
CA GLU A 112 -1.68 3.55 -17.13
C GLU A 112 -0.81 3.65 -15.86
N ALA A 113 -1.06 2.78 -14.87
CA ALA A 113 -0.24 2.71 -13.68
C ALA A 113 1.20 2.28 -13.99
N ARG A 114 1.40 1.27 -14.85
CA ARG A 114 2.75 0.85 -15.29
C ARG A 114 3.47 1.93 -16.09
N ASP A 115 2.77 2.60 -17.00
CA ASP A 115 3.36 3.66 -17.82
C ASP A 115 3.86 4.80 -16.93
N ARG A 116 3.10 5.14 -15.87
CA ARG A 116 3.52 6.12 -14.85
C ARG A 116 4.77 5.67 -14.11
N ILE A 117 4.81 4.42 -13.64
CA ILE A 117 5.98 3.85 -12.96
C ILE A 117 7.21 3.93 -13.85
N VAL A 118 7.10 3.48 -15.10
CA VAL A 118 8.21 3.49 -16.07
C VAL A 118 8.70 4.92 -16.34
N ALA A 119 7.79 5.90 -16.44
CA ALA A 119 8.15 7.30 -16.63
C ALA A 119 8.87 7.91 -15.41
N GLY A 120 8.61 7.40 -14.20
CA GLY A 120 9.24 7.84 -12.95
C GLY A 120 10.60 7.18 -12.66
N LEU A 121 10.93 6.09 -13.35
CA LEU A 121 12.23 5.44 -13.18
C LEU A 121 13.35 6.35 -13.72
N PRO A 122 14.48 6.48 -12.99
CA PRO A 122 15.65 7.15 -13.53
C PRO A 122 16.04 6.49 -14.85
N THR A 123 16.10 7.25 -15.94
CA THR A 123 16.68 6.73 -17.18
C THR A 123 18.10 6.33 -16.86
N ALA A 124 18.43 5.04 -17.00
CA ALA A 124 19.79 4.57 -16.82
C ALA A 124 20.71 5.45 -17.66
N GLY A 125 21.56 6.24 -17.00
CA GLY A 125 22.54 7.07 -17.67
C GLY A 125 23.40 6.14 -18.51
N ARG A 126 23.29 6.26 -19.84
CA ARG A 126 24.30 5.72 -20.74
C ARG A 126 25.55 6.58 -20.55
N GLY A 127 26.33 6.24 -19.53
CA GLY A 127 27.74 6.62 -19.43
C GLY A 127 28.59 5.74 -20.30
#